data_AF-A0A1B3X2P6-F1
#
_entry.id   AF-A0A1B3X2P6-F1
#
_cell.length_a   1.000
_cell.length_b   1.000
_cell.length_c   1.000
_cell.angle_alpha   90.00
_cell.angle_beta   90.00
_cell.angle_gamma   90.00
#
_symmetry.space_group_name_H-M   'P 1'
#
loop_
_entity.id
_entity.type
_entity.pdbx_description
1 polymer ?
#
loop_
_entity_poly.entity_id
_entity_poly.type
_entity_poly.pdbx_seq_one_letter_code
_entity_poly.pdbx_strand_id
1 'polypeptide(L)'
;MRIPKRLPEGLKALVELEEAFGRLTLLSAEMRRYQGTAHIELTYIDKDSFSGDALVTIDSALSYNKYERKVNEHAQAHRRNINVFRKAVLAS
;
A
#
# COMPACT_ATOMS: atom_id res chain seq x y z
N MET A 1 -14.12 3.21 -6.21
CA MET A 1 -14.79 1.89 -6.25
C MET A 1 -14.66 1.22 -4.90
N ARG A 2 -15.40 0.13 -4.61
CA ARG A 2 -15.19 -0.65 -3.38
C ARG A 2 -13.97 -1.55 -3.55
N ILE A 3 -13.16 -1.66 -2.50
CA ILE A 3 -12.00 -2.54 -2.45
C ILE A 3 -12.48 -3.99 -2.43
N PRO A 4 -11.80 -4.91 -3.13
CA PRO A 4 -12.17 -6.30 -3.11
C PRO A 4 -12.08 -6.87 -1.69
N LYS A 5 -13.06 -7.72 -1.31
CA LYS A 5 -13.06 -8.43 -0.02
C LYS A 5 -11.84 -9.33 0.18
N ARG A 6 -11.25 -9.80 -0.93
CA ARG A 6 -10.03 -10.60 -0.95
C ARG A 6 -8.95 -9.79 -1.65
N LEU A 7 -7.86 -9.54 -0.94
CA LEU A 7 -6.70 -8.90 -1.53
C LEU A 7 -6.01 -9.86 -2.50
N PRO A 8 -5.39 -9.33 -3.57
CA PRO A 8 -4.47 -10.10 -4.40
C PRO A 8 -3.33 -10.71 -3.58
N GLU A 9 -2.73 -11.80 -4.06
CA GLU A 9 -1.77 -12.60 -3.28
C GLU A 9 -0.54 -11.80 -2.90
N GLY A 10 0.04 -11.03 -3.83
CA GLY A 10 1.21 -10.19 -3.57
C GLY A 10 0.91 -9.09 -2.56
N LEU A 11 -0.20 -8.37 -2.75
CA LEU A 11 -0.65 -7.34 -1.83
C LEU A 11 -0.92 -7.91 -0.43
N LYS A 12 -1.60 -9.05 -0.35
CA LYS A 12 -1.89 -9.73 0.91
C LYS A 12 -0.60 -10.10 1.64
N ALA A 13 0.37 -10.68 0.94
CA ALA A 13 1.65 -11.07 1.53
C ALA A 13 2.42 -9.86 2.10
N LEU A 14 2.41 -8.72 1.40
CA LEU A 14 3.04 -7.49 1.89
C LEU A 14 2.34 -6.91 3.12
N VAL A 15 0.99 -6.93 3.14
CA VAL A 15 0.21 -6.50 4.31
C VAL A 15 0.55 -7.38 5.51
N GLU A 16 0.53 -8.71 5.35
CA GLU A 16 0.87 -9.65 6.43
C GLU A 16 2.31 -9.46 6.92
N LEU A 17 3.25 -9.15 6.01
CA LEU A 17 4.63 -8.86 6.37
C LEU A 17 4.74 -7.59 7.21
N GLU A 18 4.16 -6.46 6.76
CA GLU A 18 4.22 -5.21 7.51
C GLU A 18 3.46 -5.29 8.85
N GLU A 19 2.36 -6.02 8.92
CA GLU A 19 1.63 -6.29 10.17
C GLU A 19 2.44 -7.14 11.15
N ALA A 20 3.34 -8.00 10.68
CA ALA A 20 4.23 -8.78 11.55
C ALA A 20 5.31 -7.92 12.23
N PHE A 21 5.70 -6.79 11.64
CA PHE A 21 6.78 -5.93 12.14
C PHE A 21 6.29 -4.64 12.81
N GLY A 22 5.02 -4.29 12.68
CA GLY A 22 4.49 -3.01 13.16
C GLY A 22 3.06 -3.08 13.66
N ARG A 23 2.55 -1.97 14.21
CA ARG A 23 1.15 -1.82 14.61
C ARG A 23 0.44 -0.93 13.62
N LEU A 24 0.10 -1.52 12.48
CA LEU A 24 -0.54 -0.80 11.39
C LEU A 24 -1.99 -0.47 11.73
N THR A 25 -2.34 0.81 11.60
CA THR A 25 -3.72 1.28 11.60
C THR A 25 -4.07 1.77 10.21
N LEU A 26 -5.06 1.15 9.56
CA LEU A 26 -5.48 1.55 8.21
C LEU A 26 -6.06 2.97 8.23
N LEU A 27 -5.50 3.85 7.40
CA LEU A 27 -5.97 5.23 7.23
C LEU A 27 -6.81 5.40 5.97
N SER A 28 -6.32 4.86 4.86
CA SER A 28 -6.95 5.00 3.55
C SER A 28 -6.81 3.70 2.80
N ALA A 29 -7.81 3.43 2.00
CA ALA A 29 -7.87 2.25 1.19
C ALA A 29 -8.59 2.66 -0.10
N GLU A 30 -7.90 2.59 -1.23
CA GLU A 30 -8.40 3.05 -2.51
C GLU A 30 -8.23 1.98 -3.58
N MET A 31 -9.17 1.94 -4.51
CA MET A 31 -9.07 1.12 -5.71
C MET A 31 -9.47 1.94 -6.93
N ARG A 32 -8.56 1.99 -7.91
CA ARG A 32 -8.75 2.63 -9.22
C ARG A 32 -8.64 1.58 -10.31
N ARG A 33 -9.42 1.75 -11.37
CA ARG A 33 -9.35 0.91 -12.57
C ARG A 33 -9.08 1.78 -13.77
N TYR A 34 -8.05 1.42 -14.52
CA TYR A 34 -7.73 1.98 -15.82
C TYR A 34 -7.92 0.90 -16.88
N GLN A 35 -7.75 1.27 -18.15
CA GLN A 35 -7.93 0.32 -19.26
C GLN A 35 -6.91 -0.83 -19.16
N GLY A 36 -7.38 -2.01 -18.76
CA GLY A 36 -6.57 -3.23 -18.66
C GLY A 36 -5.82 -3.41 -17.33
N THR A 37 -5.91 -2.45 -16.40
CA THR A 37 -5.18 -2.49 -15.12
C THR A 37 -6.07 -2.07 -13.95
N ALA A 38 -5.96 -2.78 -12.83
CA ALA A 38 -6.57 -2.40 -11.56
C ALA A 38 -5.46 -2.08 -10.55
N HIS A 39 -5.52 -0.89 -9.96
CA HIS A 39 -4.62 -0.45 -8.91
C HIS A 39 -5.35 -0.46 -7.58
N ILE A 40 -4.72 -1.02 -6.57
CA ILE A 40 -5.19 -1.03 -5.19
C ILE A 40 -4.10 -0.37 -4.36
N GLU A 41 -4.48 0.56 -3.50
CA GLU A 41 -3.55 1.26 -2.61
C GLU A 41 -4.13 1.25 -1.19
N LEU A 42 -3.30 0.84 -0.24
CA LEU A 42 -3.60 0.78 1.18
C LEU A 42 -2.59 1.66 1.91
N THR A 43 -3.07 2.65 2.64
CA THR A 43 -2.23 3.53 3.45
C THR A 43 -2.52 3.27 4.91
N TYR A 44 -1.48 3.00 5.67
CA TYR A 44 -1.50 2.76 7.10
C TYR A 44 -0.65 3.80 7.83
N ILE A 45 -0.93 3.98 9.12
CA ILE A 45 -0.02 4.60 10.07
C ILE A 45 0.51 3.54 11.03
N ASP A 46 1.81 3.53 11.23
CA ASP A 46 2.47 2.77 12.30
C ASP A 46 2.96 3.74 13.37
N LYS A 47 2.20 3.82 14.48
CA LYS A 47 2.49 4.73 15.59
C LYS A 47 3.60 4.23 16.52
N ASP A 48 3.88 2.93 16.48
CA ASP A 48 4.83 2.28 17.38
C ASP A 48 6.14 1.93 16.65
N SER A 49 6.39 2.56 15.50
CA SER A 49 7.63 2.39 14.78
C SER A 49 8.82 2.90 15.59
N PHE A 50 9.93 2.15 15.58
CA PHE A 50 11.18 2.48 16.29
C PHE A 50 11.73 3.89 16.01
N SER A 51 11.36 4.50 14.87
CA SER A 51 11.80 5.84 14.47
C SER A 51 10.74 6.95 14.66
N GLY A 52 9.67 6.67 15.40
CA GLY A 52 8.48 7.50 15.52
C GLY A 52 7.45 7.23 14.41
N ASP A 53 6.26 7.86 14.51
CA ASP A 53 5.13 7.62 13.61
C ASP A 53 5.55 7.53 12.12
N ALA A 54 5.18 6.43 11.46
CA ALA A 54 5.47 6.20 10.05
C ALA A 54 4.19 6.01 9.24
N LEU A 55 4.17 6.53 8.02
CA LEU A 55 3.20 6.17 7.00
C LEU A 55 3.73 4.98 6.21
N VAL A 56 2.90 3.95 6.09
CA VAL A 56 3.17 2.75 5.29
C VAL A 56 2.15 2.72 4.16
N THR A 57 2.61 2.86 2.93
CA THR A 57 1.78 2.71 1.74
C THR A 57 2.12 1.39 1.08
N ILE A 58 1.11 0.55 0.88
CA ILE A 58 1.23 -0.73 0.18
C ILE A 58 0.29 -0.67 -1.00
N ASP A 59 0.82 -0.85 -2.20
CA ASP A 59 0.03 -0.80 -3.42
C ASP A 59 0.32 -1.98 -4.33
N SER A 60 -0.67 -2.31 -5.15
CA SER A 60 -0.59 -3.39 -6.12
C SER A 60 -1.28 -3.00 -7.42
N ALA A 61 -0.64 -3.32 -8.53
CA ALA A 61 -1.18 -3.19 -9.87
C ALA A 61 -1.41 -4.58 -10.47
N LEU A 62 -2.66 -4.87 -10.81
CA LEU A 62 -3.08 -6.07 -11.52
C LEU A 62 -3.30 -5.75 -12.99
N SER A 63 -2.58 -6.43 -13.87
CA SER A 63 -2.76 -6.29 -15.32
C SER A 63 -2.97 -7.66 -15.97
N TYR A 64 -3.79 -7.72 -17.03
CA TYR A 64 -3.96 -8.94 -17.80
C TYR A 64 -2.99 -8.96 -18.98
N ASN A 65 -2.04 -9.89 -18.97
CA ASN A 65 -1.18 -10.13 -20.12
C ASN A 65 -1.92 -11.03 -21.12
N LYS A 66 -2.39 -10.44 -22.23
CA LYS A 66 -3.11 -11.14 -23.30
C LYS A 66 -2.27 -12.20 -24.03
N TYR A 67 -0.94 -12.04 -24.06
CA TYR A 67 -0.04 -12.94 -24.78
C TYR A 67 0.22 -14.20 -23.97
N GLU A 68 0.48 -14.05 -22.67
CA GLU A 68 0.69 -15.16 -21.75
C GLU A 68 -0.62 -15.73 -21.18
N ARG A 69 -1.75 -15.03 -21.43
CA ARG A 69 -3.08 -15.32 -20.89
C ARG A 69 -3.11 -15.43 -19.36
N LYS A 70 -2.33 -14.58 -18.69
CA LYS A 70 -2.15 -14.57 -17.23
C LYS A 70 -2.43 -13.20 -16.65
N VAL A 71 -2.89 -13.18 -15.40
CA VAL A 71 -2.95 -11.96 -14.60
C VAL A 71 -1.59 -11.79 -13.93
N ASN A 72 -0.96 -10.66 -14.18
CA ASN A 72 0.29 -10.26 -13.55
C ASN A 72 -0.02 -9.28 -12.43
N GLU A 73 0.61 -9.53 -11.28
CA GLU A 73 0.55 -8.66 -10.12
C GLU A 73 1.92 -8.03 -9.89
N HIS A 74 1.93 -6.71 -9.67
CA HIS A 74 3.11 -5.98 -9.19
C HIS A 74 2.72 -5.29 -7.91
N ALA A 75 3.24 -5.79 -6.78
CA ALA A 75 2.97 -5.26 -5.46
C ALA A 75 4.24 -4.65 -4.87
N GLN A 76 4.10 -3.54 -4.15
CA GLN A 76 5.20 -2.87 -3.48
C GLN A 76 4.73 -2.29 -2.14
N ALA A 77 5.68 -2.14 -1.22
CA ALA A 77 5.46 -1.51 0.07
C ALA A 77 6.48 -0.40 0.25
N HIS A 78 6.04 0.72 0.81
CA HIS A 78 6.88 1.88 1.02
C HIS A 78 6.59 2.53 2.37
N ARG A 79 7.67 2.84 3.10
CA ARG A 79 7.59 3.38 4.46
C ARG A 79 8.24 4.75 4.52
N ARG A 80 7.53 5.73 5.09
CA ARG A 80 7.98 7.12 5.23
C ARG A 80 7.75 7.60 6.66
N ASN A 81 8.78 8.21 7.27
CA ASN A 81 8.64 8.79 8.60
C ASN A 81 7.82 10.08 8.55
N ILE A 82 6.80 10.21 9.41
CA ILE A 82 5.90 11.39 9.44
C ILE A 82 6.65 12.67 9.80
N ASN A 83 7.73 12.56 10.58
CA ASN A 83 8.54 13.73 10.95
C ASN A 83 9.17 14.42 9.73
N VAL A 84 9.35 13.73 8.60
CA VAL A 84 9.79 14.34 7.34
C VAL A 84 8.77 15.38 6.85
N PHE A 85 7.47 15.07 6.95
CA PHE A 85 6.41 15.99 6.57
C PHE A 85 6.25 17.14 7.57
N ARG A 86 6.37 16.89 8.88
CA ARG A 86 6.34 17.96 9.89
C ARG A 86 7.45 18.99 9.69
N LYS A 87 8.66 18.54 9.33
CA LYS A 87 9.79 19.45 9.02
C LYS A 87 9.54 20.31 7.78
N ALA A 88 8.90 19.75 6.75
CA ALA A 88 8.58 20.50 5.53
C ALA A 88 7.51 21.58 5.76
N VAL A 89 6.51 21.32 6.61
CA VAL A 89 5.43 22.27 6.93
C VAL A 89 5.91 23.41 7.85
N LEU A 90 6.88 23.15 8.73
CA LEU A 90 7.44 24.18 9.62
C LEU A 90 8.48 25.09 8.94
N ALA A 91 8.92 24.73 7.73
CA ALA A 91 9.88 25.52 6.95
C ALA A 91 9.22 26.51 5.97
N SER A 92 7.89 26.58 5.93
CA SER A 92 7.11 27.48 5.05
C SER A 92 6.58 28.70 5.78
#